data_AF-A0A7X9AX94-F1
#
_entry.id   AF-A0A7X9AX94-F1
#
_cell.length_a   1.000
_cell.length_b   1.000
_cell.length_c   1.000
_cell.angle_alpha   90.00
_cell.angle_beta   90.00
_cell.angle_gamma   90.00
#
_symmetry.space_group_name_H-M   'P 1'
#
loop_
_entity.id
_entity.type
_entity.pdbx_description
1 polymer ?
#
loop_
_entity_poly.entity_id
_entity_poly.type
_entity_poly.pdbx_seq_one_letter_code
_entity_poly.pdbx_strand_id
1 'polypeptide(L)'
;MFANPERAQGIDPKDAFARMLNELPWAHLHAYIQANAALHKMCTFGGHRLEPKKRQRLEKIIYREAEKNDFSEASCSGLFAAWYPVHEEPHTKLENYFHSDEYRDYRKEKELGEDDYVLSDEKFDEFFVIREQPAWRILLHFSPLKFTDAQADRILDESQGNTDLLDQIAEQSRELEQLRRRDAQFDAEQTRMQEQQQAANAEILELKKQLRNMRSERDAMQQKYDSAQAETRRLQQRLQDNESRLGTHQADLEENFKRDMTRLQNDYNRISEQLATWQSKYEEQRLLNRGLERDKIEADKAKALAETESARLSAEMERNSKFADLLLSRIDWPKAGAAMKMNPTLRRNFNSLVRKLNYEEDRSLTIEGTFTEFWEKLNKSEEELVRRVAQSNALEVMGGDLPAFWEQVSELFIDVQINLEARSFLLGFLQEIFFQTIEMGDLQMPVIPKNKRKK
;
A
#
# COMPACT_ATOMS: atom_id res chain seq x y z
N MET A 1 21.23 -56.78 -114.04
CA MET A 1 21.25 -55.60 -114.92
C MET A 1 20.46 -54.50 -114.24
N PHE A 2 20.98 -53.27 -114.15
CA PHE A 2 20.13 -52.12 -113.85
C PHE A 2 18.97 -52.08 -114.85
N ALA A 3 17.77 -51.85 -114.35
CA ALA A 3 16.57 -52.12 -115.12
C ALA A 3 16.21 -50.98 -116.11
N ASN A 4 16.75 -49.77 -115.93
CA ASN A 4 16.33 -48.56 -116.66
C ASN A 4 17.49 -47.70 -117.22
N PRO A 5 18.51 -48.26 -117.90
CA PRO A 5 19.67 -47.48 -118.35
C PRO A 5 19.33 -46.37 -119.35
N GLU A 6 18.30 -46.54 -120.19
CA GLU A 6 17.89 -45.57 -121.20
C GLU A 6 16.98 -44.46 -120.65
N ARG A 7 16.20 -44.75 -119.60
CA ARG A 7 15.22 -43.83 -119.02
C ARG A 7 15.81 -42.92 -117.94
N ALA A 8 16.97 -43.29 -117.40
CA ALA A 8 17.65 -42.54 -116.36
C ALA A 8 18.64 -41.49 -116.92
N GLN A 9 18.61 -41.17 -118.22
CA GLN A 9 19.54 -40.25 -118.89
C GLN A 9 19.55 -38.81 -118.33
N GLY A 10 18.52 -38.41 -117.57
CA GLY A 10 18.44 -37.12 -116.87
C GLY A 10 19.04 -37.08 -115.47
N ILE A 11 19.56 -38.20 -114.94
CA ILE A 11 20.14 -38.29 -113.59
C ILE A 11 21.65 -38.45 -113.71
N ASP A 12 22.42 -37.59 -113.03
CA ASP A 12 23.86 -37.81 -112.89
C ASP A 12 24.11 -38.99 -111.92
N PRO A 13 24.67 -40.13 -112.40
CA PRO A 13 24.98 -41.27 -111.54
C PRO A 13 25.90 -40.91 -110.37
N LYS A 14 26.77 -39.90 -110.56
CA LYS A 14 27.68 -39.40 -109.52
C LYS A 14 26.93 -38.81 -108.35
N ASP A 15 25.96 -37.94 -108.65
CA ASP A 15 25.18 -37.24 -107.63
C ASP A 15 24.23 -38.20 -106.91
N ALA A 16 23.59 -39.11 -107.63
CA ALA A 16 22.71 -40.12 -107.04
C ALA A 16 23.49 -41.09 -106.13
N PHE A 17 24.69 -41.52 -106.55
CA PHE A 17 25.56 -42.35 -105.72
C PHE A 17 26.08 -41.62 -104.48
N ALA A 18 26.49 -40.35 -104.62
CA ALA A 18 26.93 -39.53 -103.49
C ALA A 18 25.81 -39.33 -102.47
N ARG A 19 24.56 -39.12 -102.92
CA ARG A 19 23.38 -39.01 -102.05
C ARG A 19 23.13 -40.30 -101.27
N MET A 20 23.07 -41.45 -101.95
CA MET A 20 22.93 -42.76 -101.28
C MET A 20 23.98 -42.93 -100.17
N LEU A 21 25.22 -42.59 -100.46
CA LEU A 21 26.33 -42.74 -99.52
C LEU A 21 26.23 -41.80 -98.31
N ASN A 22 25.77 -40.57 -98.51
CA ASN A 22 25.61 -39.57 -97.45
C ASN A 22 24.40 -39.86 -96.54
N GLU A 23 23.32 -40.40 -97.09
CA GLU A 23 22.07 -40.67 -96.38
C GLU A 23 22.17 -41.91 -95.47
N LEU A 24 23.12 -42.81 -95.72
CA LEU A 24 23.32 -44.01 -94.91
C LEU A 24 23.67 -43.67 -93.45
N PRO A 25 22.98 -44.24 -92.44
CA PRO A 25 23.40 -44.17 -91.05
C PRO A 25 24.76 -44.85 -90.87
N TRP A 26 25.54 -44.39 -89.89
CA TRP A 26 26.89 -44.92 -89.65
C TRP A 26 26.92 -46.44 -89.50
N ALA A 27 25.94 -47.03 -88.82
CA ALA A 27 25.86 -48.48 -88.62
C ALA A 27 25.76 -49.25 -89.96
N HIS A 28 24.93 -48.77 -90.89
CA HIS A 28 24.73 -49.38 -92.20
C HIS A 28 25.94 -49.18 -93.11
N LEU A 29 26.52 -47.97 -93.12
CA LEU A 29 27.77 -47.70 -93.84
C LEU A 29 28.92 -48.57 -93.32
N HIS A 30 29.03 -48.74 -92.01
CA HIS A 30 30.05 -49.59 -91.38
C HIS A 30 29.86 -51.06 -91.76
N ALA A 31 28.62 -51.57 -91.69
CA ALA A 31 28.30 -52.95 -92.09
C ALA A 31 28.60 -53.19 -93.58
N TYR A 32 28.25 -52.25 -94.45
CA TYR A 32 28.55 -52.29 -95.88
C TYR A 32 30.07 -52.38 -96.15
N ILE A 33 30.87 -51.54 -95.48
CA ILE A 33 32.34 -51.57 -95.60
C ILE A 33 32.91 -52.89 -95.09
N GLN A 34 32.37 -53.46 -94.01
CA GLN A 34 32.83 -54.74 -93.46
C GLN A 34 32.46 -55.94 -94.34
N ALA A 35 31.28 -55.93 -94.95
CA ALA A 35 30.81 -57.01 -95.82
C ALA A 35 31.61 -57.09 -97.14
N ASN A 36 32.15 -55.97 -97.63
CA ASN A 36 32.96 -55.92 -98.84
C ASN A 36 34.46 -55.95 -98.50
N ALA A 37 35.10 -57.12 -98.63
CA ALA A 37 36.51 -57.33 -98.28
C ALA A 37 37.50 -56.38 -98.99
N ALA A 38 37.21 -56.01 -100.25
CA ALA A 38 38.04 -55.08 -101.01
C ALA A 38 37.93 -53.65 -100.46
N LEU A 39 36.70 -53.17 -100.22
CA LEU A 39 36.47 -51.86 -99.59
C LEU A 39 37.01 -51.82 -98.16
N HIS A 40 36.85 -52.89 -97.38
CA HIS A 40 37.39 -52.99 -96.02
C HIS A 40 38.90 -52.78 -95.99
N LYS A 41 39.62 -53.47 -96.89
CA LYS A 41 41.08 -53.36 -97.03
C LYS A 41 41.50 -51.95 -97.43
N MET A 42 40.78 -51.31 -98.36
CA MET A 42 41.08 -49.93 -98.78
C MET A 42 40.80 -48.89 -97.69
N CYS A 43 39.72 -49.08 -96.93
CA CYS A 43 39.32 -48.17 -95.86
C CYS A 43 40.28 -48.22 -94.65
N THR A 44 40.78 -49.42 -94.33
CA THR A 44 41.70 -49.68 -93.20
C THR A 44 43.19 -49.65 -93.55
N PHE A 45 43.52 -49.48 -94.84
CA PHE A 45 44.90 -49.36 -95.33
C PHE A 45 45.69 -48.32 -94.51
N GLY A 46 46.88 -48.68 -94.02
CA GLY A 46 47.68 -47.82 -93.15
C GLY A 46 47.28 -47.81 -91.67
N GLY A 47 46.47 -48.78 -91.20
CA GLY A 47 46.11 -48.92 -89.79
C GLY A 47 44.96 -48.02 -89.35
N HIS A 48 44.21 -47.44 -90.29
CA HIS A 48 43.05 -46.60 -89.99
C HIS A 48 41.88 -47.46 -89.46
N ARG A 49 41.29 -47.02 -88.35
CA ARG A 49 40.06 -47.60 -87.79
C ARG A 49 38.81 -47.03 -88.46
N LEU A 50 37.79 -47.86 -88.62
CA LEU A 50 36.46 -47.45 -89.06
C LEU A 50 35.74 -46.77 -87.88
N GLU A 51 35.77 -45.44 -87.86
CA GLU A 51 35.19 -44.62 -86.78
C GLU A 51 34.25 -43.55 -87.36
N PRO A 52 33.15 -43.20 -86.68
CA PRO A 52 32.19 -42.21 -87.17
C PRO A 52 32.84 -40.86 -87.53
N LYS A 53 33.85 -40.44 -86.74
CA LYS A 53 34.60 -39.19 -86.96
C LYS A 53 35.37 -39.16 -88.27
N LYS A 54 35.62 -40.30 -88.90
CA LYS A 54 36.37 -40.44 -90.17
C LYS A 54 35.46 -40.73 -91.37
N ARG A 55 34.14 -40.60 -91.19
CA ARG A 55 33.12 -40.87 -92.21
C ARG A 55 33.43 -40.24 -93.58
N GLN A 56 33.70 -38.94 -93.63
CA GLN A 56 34.00 -38.23 -94.88
C GLN A 56 35.18 -38.83 -95.67
N ARG A 57 36.23 -39.29 -94.97
CA ARG A 57 37.37 -39.97 -95.62
C ARG A 57 36.93 -41.30 -96.22
N LEU A 58 36.12 -42.07 -95.50
CA LEU A 58 35.63 -43.38 -95.94
C LEU A 58 34.68 -43.23 -97.14
N GLU A 59 33.76 -42.27 -97.08
CA GLU A 59 32.86 -41.94 -98.19
C GLU A 59 33.66 -41.58 -99.45
N LYS A 60 34.71 -40.77 -99.31
CA LYS A 60 35.60 -40.41 -100.43
C LYS A 60 36.32 -41.62 -101.05
N ILE A 61 36.69 -42.62 -100.24
CA ILE A 61 37.33 -43.85 -100.72
C ILE A 61 36.31 -44.70 -101.49
N ILE A 62 35.12 -44.88 -100.94
CA ILE A 62 34.03 -45.65 -101.57
C ILE A 62 33.60 -45.00 -102.88
N TYR A 63 33.41 -43.67 -102.87
CA TYR A 63 33.06 -42.90 -104.05
C TYR A 63 34.11 -43.02 -105.15
N ARG A 64 35.40 -42.86 -104.83
CA ARG A 64 36.49 -43.03 -105.82
C ARG A 64 36.55 -44.43 -106.40
N GLU A 65 36.20 -45.44 -105.62
CA GLU A 65 36.18 -46.81 -106.10
C GLU A 65 35.00 -47.08 -107.02
N ALA A 66 33.82 -46.52 -106.72
CA ALA A 66 32.68 -46.55 -107.63
C ALA A 66 32.97 -45.79 -108.93
N GLU A 67 33.61 -44.61 -108.84
CA GLU A 67 33.98 -43.80 -110.00
C GLU A 67 34.98 -44.50 -110.93
N LYS A 68 35.96 -45.24 -110.40
CA LYS A 68 36.88 -46.05 -111.22
C LYS A 68 36.18 -47.17 -111.98
N ASN A 69 35.09 -47.69 -111.42
CA ASN A 69 34.28 -48.74 -112.03
C ASN A 69 33.10 -48.15 -112.81
N ASP A 70 33.14 -46.86 -113.15
CA ASP A 70 32.13 -46.12 -113.90
C ASP A 70 30.71 -46.29 -113.34
N PHE A 71 30.59 -46.37 -112.01
CA PHE A 71 29.33 -46.61 -111.29
C PHE A 71 28.58 -47.86 -111.77
N SER A 72 29.32 -48.89 -112.21
CA SER A 72 28.76 -50.16 -112.65
C SER A 72 27.85 -50.83 -111.62
N GLU A 73 26.97 -51.70 -112.09
CA GLU A 73 26.06 -52.49 -111.26
C GLU A 73 26.77 -53.29 -110.16
N ALA A 74 27.91 -53.88 -110.48
CA ALA A 74 28.70 -54.63 -109.51
C ALA A 74 29.19 -53.75 -108.34
N SER A 75 29.43 -52.45 -108.59
CA SER A 75 29.89 -51.51 -107.56
C SER A 75 28.76 -50.85 -106.77
N CYS A 76 27.59 -50.65 -107.36
CA CYS A 76 26.52 -49.84 -106.76
C CYS A 76 25.38 -50.68 -106.15
N SER A 77 25.15 -51.91 -106.62
CA SER A 77 24.12 -52.81 -106.08
C SER A 77 24.26 -53.07 -104.58
N GLY A 78 25.49 -53.28 -104.10
CA GLY A 78 25.76 -53.49 -102.68
C GLY A 78 25.49 -52.24 -101.82
N LEU A 79 25.72 -51.04 -102.37
CA LEU A 79 25.42 -49.80 -101.66
C LEU A 79 23.91 -49.54 -101.64
N PHE A 80 23.24 -49.76 -102.78
CA PHE A 80 21.79 -49.65 -102.89
C PHE A 80 21.08 -50.62 -101.92
N ALA A 81 21.53 -51.87 -101.81
CA ALA A 81 20.97 -52.84 -100.86
C ALA A 81 21.12 -52.41 -99.39
N ALA A 82 22.19 -51.66 -99.06
CA ALA A 82 22.37 -51.10 -97.72
C ALA A 82 21.53 -49.83 -97.50
N TRP A 83 21.27 -49.05 -98.56
CA TRP A 83 20.53 -47.79 -98.52
C TRP A 83 19.02 -47.99 -98.53
N TYR A 84 18.51 -48.92 -99.33
CA TYR A 84 17.09 -49.12 -99.56
C TYR A 84 16.29 -49.35 -98.25
N PRO A 85 16.72 -50.20 -97.29
CA PRO A 85 16.00 -50.39 -96.02
C PRO A 85 16.03 -49.18 -95.07
N VAL A 86 16.95 -48.23 -95.26
CA VAL A 86 17.06 -47.02 -94.43
C VAL A 86 15.92 -46.06 -94.73
N HIS A 87 15.43 -46.05 -95.96
CA HIS A 87 14.31 -45.21 -96.38
C HIS A 87 13.00 -45.98 -96.14
N GLU A 88 12.60 -46.05 -94.87
CA GLU A 88 11.51 -46.90 -94.37
C GLU A 88 10.18 -46.71 -95.13
N GLU A 89 9.83 -45.49 -95.51
CA GLU A 89 8.57 -45.19 -96.22
C GLU A 89 8.51 -45.84 -97.62
N PRO A 90 9.41 -45.53 -98.58
CA PRO A 90 9.38 -46.17 -99.89
C PRO A 90 9.69 -47.67 -99.82
N HIS A 91 10.61 -48.09 -98.94
CA HIS A 91 10.92 -49.50 -98.72
C HIS A 91 9.69 -50.30 -98.28
N THR A 92 8.98 -49.84 -97.24
CA THR A 92 7.83 -50.57 -96.69
C THR A 92 6.68 -50.61 -97.69
N LYS A 93 6.40 -49.51 -98.41
CA LYS A 93 5.36 -49.46 -99.44
C LYS A 93 5.63 -50.47 -100.56
N LEU A 94 6.85 -50.46 -101.11
CA LEU A 94 7.24 -51.31 -102.23
C LEU A 94 7.36 -52.78 -101.82
N GLU A 95 8.01 -53.09 -100.70
CA GLU A 95 8.16 -54.48 -100.24
C GLU A 95 6.80 -55.11 -99.87
N ASN A 96 5.92 -54.37 -99.20
CA ASN A 96 4.59 -54.89 -98.88
C ASN A 96 3.78 -55.18 -100.15
N TYR A 97 3.91 -54.33 -101.17
CA TYR A 97 3.25 -54.56 -102.45
C TYR A 97 3.85 -55.76 -103.19
N PHE A 98 5.18 -55.86 -103.33
CA PHE A 98 5.81 -56.99 -104.03
C PHE A 98 5.62 -58.35 -103.34
N HIS A 99 5.36 -58.36 -102.04
CA HIS A 99 5.00 -59.57 -101.29
C HIS A 99 3.49 -59.84 -101.19
N SER A 100 2.66 -58.91 -101.67
CA SER A 100 1.20 -59.05 -101.63
C SER A 100 0.68 -60.10 -102.62
N ASP A 101 -0.49 -60.67 -102.32
CA ASP A 101 -1.18 -61.56 -103.25
C ASP A 101 -1.64 -60.82 -104.52
N GLU A 102 -1.94 -59.52 -104.40
CA GLU A 102 -2.27 -58.62 -105.53
C GLU A 102 -1.15 -58.58 -106.58
N TYR A 103 0.11 -58.41 -106.14
CA TYR A 103 1.24 -58.41 -107.07
C TYR A 103 1.52 -59.79 -107.67
N ARG A 104 1.31 -60.87 -106.91
CA ARG A 104 1.48 -62.25 -107.41
C ARG A 104 0.51 -62.57 -108.55
N ASP A 105 -0.72 -62.10 -108.45
CA ASP A 105 -1.73 -62.29 -109.50
C ASP A 105 -1.43 -61.41 -110.72
N TYR A 106 -1.06 -60.14 -110.51
CA TYR A 106 -0.58 -59.25 -111.58
C TYR A 106 0.60 -59.86 -112.36
N ARG A 107 1.54 -60.47 -111.64
CA ARG A 107 2.72 -61.10 -112.23
C ARG A 107 2.39 -62.30 -113.12
N LYS A 108 1.38 -63.11 -112.73
CA LYS A 108 0.88 -64.23 -113.55
C LYS A 108 0.14 -63.74 -114.78
N GLU A 109 -0.65 -62.68 -114.66
CA GLU A 109 -1.42 -62.10 -115.76
C GLU A 109 -0.51 -61.49 -116.84
N LYS A 110 0.60 -60.88 -116.43
CA LYS A 110 1.55 -60.20 -117.33
C LYS A 110 2.74 -61.06 -117.77
N GLU A 111 2.76 -62.35 -117.43
CA GLU A 111 3.84 -63.30 -117.76
C GLU A 111 5.26 -62.81 -117.39
N LEU A 112 5.40 -62.15 -116.24
CA LEU A 112 6.66 -61.55 -115.80
C LEU A 112 7.62 -62.59 -115.15
N GLY A 113 8.91 -62.51 -115.49
CA GLY A 113 9.96 -63.39 -114.95
C GLY A 113 10.19 -63.24 -113.44
N GLU A 114 10.94 -64.17 -112.82
CA GLU A 114 11.27 -64.13 -111.37
C GLU A 114 12.07 -62.91 -110.93
N ASP A 115 12.82 -62.32 -111.86
CA ASP A 115 13.67 -61.16 -111.61
C ASP A 115 13.05 -59.84 -112.13
N ASP A 116 11.82 -59.87 -112.62
CA ASP A 116 11.14 -58.70 -113.20
C ASP A 116 10.24 -58.00 -112.19
N TYR A 117 10.75 -56.92 -111.59
CA TYR A 117 9.97 -56.03 -110.73
C TYR A 117 9.38 -54.87 -111.55
N VAL A 118 8.06 -54.68 -111.54
CA VAL A 118 7.36 -53.63 -112.30
C VAL A 118 6.23 -53.05 -111.45
N LEU A 119 5.98 -51.74 -111.55
CA LEU A 119 4.78 -51.09 -110.98
C LEU A 119 3.78 -50.77 -112.09
N SER A 120 2.51 -51.09 -111.86
CA SER A 120 1.40 -50.55 -112.65
C SER A 120 1.26 -49.05 -112.38
N ASP A 121 0.77 -48.28 -113.37
CA ASP A 121 0.64 -46.82 -113.26
C ASP A 121 -0.23 -46.39 -112.07
N GLU A 122 -1.31 -47.12 -111.76
CA GLU A 122 -2.18 -46.84 -110.60
C GLU A 122 -1.44 -46.95 -109.26
N LYS A 123 -0.55 -47.93 -109.13
CA LYS A 123 0.26 -48.14 -107.91
C LYS A 123 1.43 -47.18 -107.85
N PHE A 124 1.98 -46.80 -109.00
CA PHE A 124 2.96 -45.74 -109.07
C PHE A 124 2.36 -44.41 -108.58
N ASP A 125 1.12 -44.08 -108.97
CA ASP A 125 0.40 -42.90 -108.49
C ASP A 125 0.11 -42.91 -106.99
N GLU A 126 -0.18 -44.09 -106.44
CA GLU A 126 -0.39 -44.26 -105.01
C GLU A 126 0.91 -44.08 -104.21
N PHE A 127 2.04 -44.60 -104.73
CA PHE A 127 3.29 -44.66 -103.98
C PHE A 127 4.19 -43.45 -104.18
N PHE A 128 4.17 -42.82 -105.36
CA PHE A 128 5.02 -41.69 -105.70
C PHE A 128 4.54 -40.41 -105.01
N VAL A 129 5.33 -39.93 -104.04
CA VAL A 129 5.11 -38.64 -103.36
C VAL A 129 6.24 -37.69 -103.73
N ILE A 130 5.90 -36.46 -104.15
CA ILE A 130 6.85 -35.44 -104.61
C ILE A 130 7.95 -35.18 -103.55
N ARG A 131 7.60 -35.18 -102.26
CA ARG A 131 8.56 -35.02 -101.15
C ARG A 131 9.67 -36.07 -101.14
N GLU A 132 9.38 -37.28 -101.62
CA GLU A 132 10.31 -38.41 -101.68
C GLU A 132 11.05 -38.48 -103.04
N GLN A 133 10.83 -37.52 -103.95
CA GLN A 133 11.40 -37.50 -105.30
C GLN A 133 12.92 -37.81 -105.35
N PRO A 134 13.78 -37.31 -104.44
CA PRO A 134 15.19 -37.69 -104.42
C PRO A 134 15.45 -39.20 -104.26
N ALA A 135 14.64 -39.89 -103.45
CA ALA A 135 14.72 -41.34 -103.25
C ALA A 135 14.20 -42.10 -104.48
N TRP A 136 13.14 -41.60 -105.11
CA TRP A 136 12.60 -42.18 -106.36
C TRP A 136 13.58 -42.03 -107.54
N ARG A 137 14.40 -40.98 -107.59
CA ARG A 137 15.50 -40.85 -108.56
C ARG A 137 16.58 -41.91 -108.38
N ILE A 138 16.91 -42.22 -107.12
CA ILE A 138 17.85 -43.31 -106.79
C ILE A 138 17.25 -44.66 -107.20
N LEU A 139 15.96 -44.89 -106.94
CA LEU A 139 15.25 -46.09 -107.37
C LEU A 139 15.23 -46.22 -108.90
N LEU A 140 14.97 -45.14 -109.65
CA LEU A 140 14.97 -45.15 -111.11
C LEU A 140 16.31 -45.61 -111.68
N HIS A 141 17.43 -45.22 -111.05
CA HIS A 141 18.78 -45.44 -111.57
C HIS A 141 19.45 -46.73 -111.07
N PHE A 142 19.29 -47.09 -109.79
CA PHE A 142 20.05 -48.17 -109.14
C PHE A 142 19.20 -49.39 -108.70
N SER A 143 17.85 -49.29 -108.76
CA SER A 143 16.96 -50.40 -108.41
C SER A 143 16.81 -51.42 -109.54
N PRO A 144 16.52 -52.70 -109.23
CA PRO A 144 16.04 -53.67 -110.21
C PRO A 144 14.60 -53.39 -110.73
N LEU A 145 13.89 -52.41 -110.16
CA LEU A 145 12.54 -52.03 -110.55
C LEU A 145 12.50 -51.38 -111.94
N LYS A 146 11.68 -51.90 -112.87
CA LYS A 146 11.47 -51.33 -114.21
C LYS A 146 10.36 -50.29 -114.19
N PHE A 147 10.66 -49.08 -114.68
CA PHE A 147 9.70 -47.99 -114.83
C PHE A 147 9.31 -47.79 -116.29
N THR A 148 8.08 -47.35 -116.54
CA THR A 148 7.65 -46.89 -117.87
C THR A 148 8.22 -45.49 -118.16
N ASP A 149 8.22 -45.06 -119.43
CA ASP A 149 8.73 -43.73 -119.80
C ASP A 149 7.93 -42.61 -119.11
N ALA A 150 6.62 -42.76 -119.02
CA ALA A 150 5.73 -41.80 -118.34
C ALA A 150 5.99 -41.72 -116.82
N GLN A 151 6.31 -42.84 -116.18
CA GLN A 151 6.69 -42.87 -114.76
C GLN A 151 8.05 -42.19 -114.54
N ALA A 152 9.02 -42.47 -115.42
CA ALA A 152 10.35 -41.86 -115.36
C ALA A 152 10.29 -40.32 -115.50
N ASP A 153 9.51 -39.80 -116.46
CA ASP A 153 9.35 -38.35 -116.67
C ASP A 153 8.80 -37.65 -115.42
N ARG A 154 7.86 -38.28 -114.70
CA ARG A 154 7.30 -37.73 -113.46
C ARG A 154 8.29 -37.74 -112.29
N ILE A 155 9.15 -38.75 -112.20
CA ILE A 155 10.24 -38.77 -111.22
C ILE A 155 11.23 -37.62 -111.48
N LEU A 156 11.40 -37.23 -112.74
CA LEU A 156 12.34 -36.19 -113.16
C LEU A 156 11.78 -34.77 -113.12
N ASP A 157 10.46 -34.55 -113.04
CA ASP A 157 9.83 -33.22 -113.02
C ASP A 157 10.12 -32.42 -111.73
N GLU A 158 11.01 -31.43 -111.80
CA GLU A 158 11.42 -30.58 -110.66
C GLU A 158 10.43 -29.45 -110.33
N SER A 159 9.45 -29.19 -111.18
CA SER A 159 8.57 -28.03 -111.02
C SER A 159 7.56 -28.18 -109.88
N GLN A 160 7.17 -29.42 -109.56
CA GLN A 160 6.14 -29.72 -108.56
C GLN A 160 6.66 -29.69 -107.11
N GLY A 161 7.95 -29.94 -106.88
CA GLY A 161 8.53 -29.93 -105.51
C GLY A 161 8.70 -28.54 -104.92
N ASN A 162 8.85 -27.51 -105.76
CA ASN A 162 9.05 -26.13 -105.31
C ASN A 162 7.77 -25.47 -104.78
N THR A 163 6.59 -25.88 -105.23
CA THR A 163 5.32 -25.29 -104.78
C THR A 163 4.96 -25.72 -103.36
N ASP A 164 5.10 -27.01 -103.04
CA ASP A 164 4.76 -27.55 -101.72
C ASP A 164 5.68 -27.01 -100.60
N LEU A 165 6.96 -26.77 -100.93
CA LEU A 165 7.91 -26.16 -99.99
C LEU A 165 7.56 -24.71 -99.66
N LEU A 166 7.05 -23.94 -100.63
CA LEU A 166 6.64 -22.56 -100.43
C LEU A 166 5.40 -22.47 -99.51
N ASP A 167 4.45 -23.38 -99.67
CA ASP A 167 3.26 -23.43 -98.81
C ASP A 167 3.62 -23.79 -97.37
N GLN A 168 4.55 -24.73 -97.15
CA GLN A 168 5.05 -25.04 -95.81
C GLN A 168 5.79 -23.87 -95.15
N ILE A 169 6.60 -23.13 -95.92
CA ILE A 169 7.29 -21.93 -95.40
C ILE A 169 6.26 -20.88 -94.96
N ALA A 170 5.17 -20.71 -95.71
CA ALA A 170 4.10 -19.78 -95.35
C ALA A 170 3.36 -20.21 -94.08
N GLU A 171 3.10 -21.50 -93.91
CA GLU A 171 2.44 -22.05 -92.72
C GLU A 171 3.33 -21.93 -91.47
N GLN A 172 4.59 -22.32 -91.56
CA GLN A 172 5.57 -22.18 -90.46
C GLN A 172 5.79 -20.71 -90.07
N SER A 173 5.76 -19.79 -91.04
CA SER A 173 5.86 -18.35 -90.76
C SER A 173 4.68 -17.86 -89.94
N ARG A 174 3.47 -18.34 -90.22
CA ARG A 174 2.26 -18.00 -89.43
C ARG A 174 2.33 -18.57 -88.02
N GLU A 175 2.80 -19.80 -87.86
CA GLU A 175 2.97 -20.41 -86.53
C GLU A 175 4.00 -19.66 -85.68
N LEU A 176 5.15 -19.28 -86.26
CA LEU A 176 6.16 -18.47 -85.58
C LEU A 176 5.61 -17.12 -85.13
N GLU A 177 4.76 -16.48 -85.95
CA GLU A 177 4.17 -15.19 -85.59
C GLU A 177 3.12 -15.33 -84.48
N GLN A 178 2.35 -16.43 -84.46
CA GLN A 178 1.45 -16.75 -83.35
C GLN A 178 2.21 -17.04 -82.05
N LEU A 179 3.31 -17.79 -82.11
CA LEU A 179 4.16 -18.08 -80.96
C LEU A 179 4.77 -16.80 -80.40
N ARG A 180 5.31 -15.92 -81.25
CA ARG A 180 5.82 -14.61 -80.82
C ARG A 180 4.76 -13.76 -80.11
N ARG A 181 3.51 -13.79 -80.60
CA ARG A 181 2.40 -13.08 -79.94
C ARG A 181 2.08 -13.67 -78.57
N ARG A 182 2.09 -14.99 -78.41
CA ARG A 182 1.92 -15.63 -77.09
C ARG A 182 3.05 -15.32 -76.14
N ASP A 183 4.30 -15.37 -76.61
CA ASP A 183 5.47 -15.05 -75.77
C ASP A 183 5.39 -13.62 -75.26
N ALA A 184 5.03 -12.66 -76.12
CA ALA A 184 4.82 -11.26 -75.71
C ALA A 184 3.67 -11.10 -74.70
N GLN A 185 2.60 -11.90 -74.82
CA GLN A 185 1.51 -11.91 -73.84
C GLN A 185 1.97 -12.47 -72.50
N PHE A 186 2.71 -13.58 -72.50
CA PHE A 186 3.24 -14.18 -71.27
C PHE A 186 4.25 -13.28 -70.57
N ASP A 187 5.13 -12.60 -71.31
CA ASP A 187 6.07 -11.63 -70.73
C ASP A 187 5.32 -10.46 -70.06
N ALA A 188 4.26 -9.95 -70.70
CA ALA A 188 3.44 -8.89 -70.13
C ALA A 188 2.71 -9.35 -68.85
N GLU A 189 2.15 -10.56 -68.85
CA GLU A 189 1.53 -11.16 -67.66
C GLU A 189 2.54 -11.40 -66.54
N GLN A 190 3.73 -11.89 -66.87
CA GLN A 190 4.80 -12.14 -65.89
C GLN A 190 5.25 -10.83 -65.24
N THR A 191 5.44 -9.77 -66.03
CA THR A 191 5.79 -8.44 -65.52
C THR A 191 4.71 -7.93 -64.56
N ARG A 192 3.43 -8.03 -64.96
CA ARG A 192 2.30 -7.61 -64.13
C ARG A 192 2.20 -8.40 -62.82
N MET A 193 2.47 -9.71 -62.85
CA MET A 193 2.49 -10.55 -61.66
C MET A 193 3.65 -10.19 -60.74
N GLN A 194 4.83 -9.86 -61.29
CA GLN A 194 5.96 -9.38 -60.49
C GLN A 194 5.66 -8.05 -59.80
N GLU A 195 5.04 -7.10 -60.50
CA GLU A 195 4.63 -5.81 -59.92
C GLU A 195 3.61 -6.00 -58.78
N GLN A 196 2.60 -6.86 -58.98
CA GLN A 196 1.63 -7.19 -57.95
C GLN A 196 2.28 -7.86 -56.73
N GLN A 197 3.24 -8.77 -56.96
CA GLN A 197 3.97 -9.43 -55.88
C GLN A 197 4.83 -8.44 -55.09
N GLN A 198 5.48 -7.48 -55.76
CA GLN A 198 6.24 -6.42 -55.10
C GLN A 198 5.34 -5.51 -54.27
N ALA A 199 4.18 -5.10 -54.81
CA ALA A 199 3.21 -4.28 -54.09
C ALA A 199 2.67 -5.00 -52.84
N ALA A 200 2.27 -6.26 -52.97
CA ALA A 200 1.80 -7.07 -51.85
C ALA A 200 2.89 -7.26 -50.77
N ASN A 201 4.15 -7.45 -51.18
CA ASN A 201 5.28 -7.55 -50.24
C ASN A 201 5.53 -6.24 -49.48
N ALA A 202 5.40 -5.08 -50.15
CA ALA A 202 5.50 -3.78 -49.51
C ALA A 202 4.39 -3.58 -48.46
N GLU A 203 3.15 -3.93 -48.81
CA GLU A 203 2.00 -3.85 -47.90
C GLU A 203 2.17 -4.78 -46.69
N ILE A 204 2.66 -6.01 -46.89
CA ILE A 204 2.98 -6.94 -45.79
C ILE A 204 4.04 -6.35 -44.84
N LEU A 205 5.07 -5.70 -45.37
CA LEU A 205 6.11 -5.06 -44.55
C LEU A 205 5.55 -3.90 -43.72
N GLU A 206 4.67 -3.10 -44.31
CA GLU A 206 4.00 -1.99 -43.64
C GLU A 206 3.05 -2.47 -42.54
N LEU A 207 2.22 -3.48 -42.84
CA LEU A 207 1.36 -4.14 -41.84
C LEU A 207 2.17 -4.74 -40.69
N LYS A 208 3.31 -5.39 -40.97
CA LYS A 208 4.23 -5.90 -39.94
C LYS A 208 4.83 -4.78 -39.08
N LYS A 209 5.07 -3.59 -39.65
CA LYS A 209 5.54 -2.42 -38.90
C LYS A 209 4.42 -1.87 -38.01
N GLN A 210 3.20 -1.73 -38.54
CA GLN A 210 2.03 -1.31 -37.76
C GLN A 210 1.73 -2.28 -36.61
N LEU A 211 1.78 -3.59 -36.85
CA LEU A 211 1.60 -4.61 -35.81
C LEU A 211 2.62 -4.49 -34.67
N ARG A 212 3.89 -4.21 -35.00
CA ARG A 212 4.93 -3.98 -33.98
C ARG A 212 4.67 -2.73 -33.16
N ASN A 213 4.27 -1.64 -33.82
CA ASN A 213 3.92 -0.39 -33.13
C ASN A 213 2.72 -0.58 -32.20
N MET A 214 1.64 -1.18 -32.69
CA MET A 214 0.43 -1.47 -31.90
C MET A 214 0.73 -2.37 -30.69
N ARG A 215 1.62 -3.36 -30.83
CA ARG A 215 2.08 -4.18 -29.69
C ARG A 215 2.84 -3.34 -28.67
N SER A 216 3.78 -2.51 -29.11
CA SER A 216 4.54 -1.64 -28.20
C SER A 216 3.64 -0.63 -27.46
N GLU A 217 2.63 -0.07 -28.14
CA GLU A 217 1.65 0.83 -27.53
C GLU A 217 0.78 0.10 -26.51
N ARG A 218 0.32 -1.13 -26.85
CA ARG A 218 -0.41 -1.98 -25.91
C ARG A 218 0.42 -2.26 -24.66
N ASP A 219 1.69 -2.64 -24.81
CA ASP A 219 2.56 -2.95 -23.67
C ASP A 219 2.79 -1.71 -22.80
N ALA A 220 3.00 -0.54 -23.41
CA ALA A 220 3.12 0.72 -22.69
C ALA A 220 1.83 1.10 -21.94
N MET A 221 0.66 0.90 -22.55
CA MET A 221 -0.63 1.13 -21.90
C MET A 221 -0.90 0.13 -20.76
N GLN A 222 -0.50 -1.13 -20.93
CA GLN A 222 -0.59 -2.13 -19.87
C GLN A 222 0.28 -1.74 -18.67
N GLN A 223 1.53 -1.30 -18.90
CA GLN A 223 2.40 -0.84 -17.81
C GLN A 223 1.80 0.38 -17.08
N LYS A 224 1.23 1.34 -17.82
CA LYS A 224 0.52 2.48 -17.21
C LYS A 224 -0.67 2.02 -16.37
N TYR A 225 -1.48 1.10 -16.88
CA TYR A 225 -2.60 0.54 -16.14
C TYR A 225 -2.16 -0.15 -14.85
N ASP A 226 -1.14 -1.01 -14.92
CA ASP A 226 -0.61 -1.72 -13.76
C ASP A 226 -0.05 -0.74 -12.70
N SER A 227 0.64 0.33 -13.15
CA SER A 227 1.12 1.39 -12.25
C SER A 227 -0.02 2.16 -11.57
N ALA A 228 -1.07 2.51 -12.32
CA ALA A 228 -2.23 3.21 -11.81
C ALA A 228 -3.03 2.34 -10.84
N GLN A 229 -3.13 1.03 -11.12
CA GLN A 229 -3.75 0.07 -10.22
C GLN A 229 -2.96 -0.08 -8.93
N ALA A 230 -1.63 -0.13 -8.99
CA ALA A 230 -0.77 -0.16 -7.82
C ALA A 230 -0.89 1.12 -6.98
N GLU A 231 -0.96 2.29 -7.63
CA GLU A 231 -1.19 3.56 -6.94
C GLU A 231 -2.56 3.62 -6.28
N THR A 232 -3.61 3.16 -6.97
CA THR A 232 -4.97 3.07 -6.41
C THR A 232 -5.00 2.21 -5.15
N ARG A 233 -4.33 1.05 -5.16
CA ARG A 233 -4.21 0.20 -3.96
C ARG A 233 -3.49 0.91 -2.82
N ARG A 234 -2.41 1.64 -3.11
CA ARG A 234 -1.68 2.45 -2.10
C ARG A 234 -2.55 3.57 -1.53
N LEU A 235 -3.34 4.24 -2.38
CA LEU A 235 -4.26 5.29 -1.94
C LEU A 235 -5.39 4.73 -1.08
N GLN A 236 -5.95 3.58 -1.45
CA GLN A 236 -6.95 2.89 -0.63
C GLN A 236 -6.40 2.50 0.74
N GLN A 237 -5.17 1.97 0.80
CA GLN A 237 -4.52 1.64 2.06
C GLN A 237 -4.29 2.89 2.92
N ARG A 238 -3.81 3.99 2.33
CA ARG A 238 -3.65 5.26 3.05
C ARG A 238 -4.97 5.83 3.56
N LEU A 239 -6.05 5.66 2.78
CA LEU A 239 -7.37 6.11 3.15
C LEU A 239 -7.89 5.30 4.35
N GLN A 240 -7.75 3.97 4.31
CA GLN A 240 -8.09 3.09 5.43
C GLN A 240 -7.25 3.40 6.69
N ASP A 241 -5.94 3.64 6.54
CA ASP A 241 -5.08 4.03 7.66
C ASP A 241 -5.54 5.37 8.26
N ASN A 242 -5.87 6.36 7.42
CA ASN A 242 -6.38 7.66 7.89
C ASN A 242 -7.76 7.53 8.56
N GLU A 243 -8.67 6.73 8.02
CA GLU A 243 -9.96 6.44 8.65
C GLU A 243 -9.78 5.78 10.01
N SER A 244 -8.85 4.83 10.13
CA SER A 244 -8.55 4.19 11.41
C SER A 244 -8.00 5.20 12.43
N ARG A 245 -7.09 6.09 12.02
CA ARG A 245 -6.53 7.16 12.86
C ARG A 245 -7.57 8.19 13.29
N LEU A 246 -8.47 8.57 12.37
CA LEU A 246 -9.60 9.45 12.68
C LEU A 246 -10.53 8.78 13.68
N GLY A 247 -10.83 7.49 13.50
CA GLY A 247 -11.63 6.71 14.44
C GLY A 247 -11.00 6.65 15.84
N THR A 248 -9.69 6.39 15.95
CA THR A 248 -8.99 6.40 17.23
C THR A 248 -8.98 7.78 17.88
N HIS A 249 -8.70 8.84 17.10
CA HIS A 249 -8.71 10.21 17.63
C HIS A 249 -10.10 10.63 18.09
N GLN A 250 -11.14 10.25 17.38
CA GLN A 250 -12.52 10.54 17.78
C GLN A 250 -12.86 9.79 19.07
N ALA A 251 -12.50 8.51 19.18
CA ALA A 251 -12.72 7.73 20.41
C ALA A 251 -11.97 8.34 21.62
N ASP A 252 -10.71 8.72 21.43
CA ASP A 252 -9.90 9.37 22.48
C ASP A 252 -10.52 10.71 22.91
N LEU A 253 -10.99 11.52 21.97
CA LEU A 253 -11.67 12.77 22.26
C LEU A 253 -12.98 12.53 23.03
N GLU A 254 -13.81 11.59 22.58
CA GLU A 254 -15.05 11.24 23.27
C GLU A 254 -14.80 10.73 24.69
N GLU A 255 -13.76 9.91 24.89
CA GLU A 255 -13.38 9.44 26.22
C GLU A 255 -12.89 10.58 27.12
N ASN A 256 -12.01 11.44 26.61
CA ASN A 256 -11.52 12.61 27.36
C ASN A 256 -12.65 13.57 27.71
N PHE A 257 -13.56 13.87 26.76
CA PHE A 257 -14.75 14.67 27.03
C PHE A 257 -15.64 14.05 28.10
N LYS A 258 -15.87 12.72 28.06
CA LYS A 258 -16.64 12.02 29.10
C LYS A 258 -15.98 12.12 30.47
N ARG A 259 -14.65 11.95 30.54
CA ARG A 259 -13.88 12.07 31.78
C ARG A 259 -13.95 13.50 32.35
N ASP A 260 -13.73 14.50 31.51
CA ASP A 260 -13.79 15.91 31.90
C ASP A 260 -15.20 16.33 32.32
N MET A 261 -16.22 15.89 31.59
CA MET A 261 -17.63 16.14 31.94
C MET A 261 -17.97 15.53 33.31
N THR A 262 -17.54 14.29 33.56
CA THR A 262 -17.75 13.62 34.85
C THR A 262 -17.04 14.35 35.99
N ARG A 263 -15.80 14.79 35.75
CA ARG A 263 -15.04 15.58 36.73
C ARG A 263 -15.71 16.91 37.04
N LEU A 264 -16.10 17.67 36.00
CA LEU A 264 -16.78 18.95 36.17
C LEU A 264 -18.13 18.79 36.86
N GLN A 265 -18.87 17.73 36.56
CA GLN A 265 -20.13 17.43 37.26
C GLN A 265 -19.90 17.15 38.74
N ASN A 266 -18.85 16.39 39.10
CA ASN A 266 -18.50 16.13 40.49
C ASN A 266 -18.06 17.40 41.23
N ASP A 267 -17.24 18.24 40.59
CA ASP A 267 -16.81 19.53 41.14
C ASP A 267 -18.01 20.47 41.33
N TYR A 268 -18.93 20.52 40.36
CA TYR A 268 -20.18 21.28 40.46
C TYR A 268 -21.03 20.82 41.65
N ASN A 269 -21.25 19.50 41.78
CA ASN A 269 -22.03 18.95 42.89
C ASN A 269 -21.38 19.29 44.24
N ARG A 270 -20.06 19.12 44.36
CA ARG A 270 -19.29 19.46 45.57
C ARG A 270 -19.41 20.94 45.93
N ILE A 271 -19.24 21.84 44.96
CA ILE A 271 -19.36 23.30 45.20
C ILE A 271 -20.79 23.66 45.57
N SER A 272 -21.78 23.03 44.94
CA SER A 272 -23.20 23.23 45.25
C SER A 272 -23.53 22.82 46.69
N GLU A 273 -23.05 21.65 47.14
CA GLU A 273 -23.19 21.20 48.53
C GLU A 273 -22.49 22.13 49.53
N GLN A 274 -21.27 22.59 49.20
CA GLN A 274 -20.56 23.57 50.01
C GLN A 274 -21.33 24.88 50.12
N LEU A 275 -21.89 25.38 49.02
CA LEU A 275 -22.70 26.58 48.99
C LEU A 275 -23.93 26.43 49.89
N ALA A 276 -24.67 25.32 49.78
CA ALA A 276 -25.83 25.03 50.61
C ALA A 276 -25.45 24.96 52.10
N THR A 277 -24.32 24.32 52.42
CA THR A 277 -23.80 24.25 53.80
C THR A 277 -23.47 25.65 54.35
N TRP A 278 -22.81 26.50 53.55
CA TRP A 278 -22.49 27.87 53.95
C TRP A 278 -23.74 28.74 54.12
N GLN A 279 -24.74 28.57 53.24
CA GLN A 279 -26.05 29.23 53.38
C GLN A 279 -26.72 28.83 54.69
N SER A 280 -26.77 27.53 55.02
CA SER A 280 -27.33 27.06 56.31
C SER A 280 -26.60 27.66 57.50
N LYS A 281 -25.26 27.60 57.52
CA LYS A 281 -24.45 28.18 58.60
C LYS A 281 -24.68 29.68 58.76
N TYR A 282 -24.80 30.41 57.65
CA TYR A 282 -25.09 31.84 57.67
C TYR A 282 -26.48 32.11 58.26
N GLU A 283 -27.50 31.34 57.88
CA GLU A 283 -28.85 31.49 58.42
C GLU A 283 -28.92 31.16 59.92
N GLU A 284 -28.26 30.07 60.35
CA GLU A 284 -28.12 29.72 61.76
C GLU A 284 -27.44 30.83 62.56
N GLN A 285 -26.31 31.35 62.07
CA GLN A 285 -25.60 32.44 62.74
C GLN A 285 -26.44 33.73 62.78
N ARG A 286 -27.20 34.02 61.72
CA ARG A 286 -28.14 35.15 61.70
C ARG A 286 -29.24 34.99 62.75
N LEU A 287 -29.79 33.79 62.92
CA LEU A 287 -30.79 33.50 63.95
C LEU A 287 -30.19 33.59 65.36
N LEU A 288 -28.99 33.06 65.56
CA LEU A 288 -28.27 33.12 66.82
C LEU A 288 -27.96 34.57 67.22
N ASN A 289 -27.48 35.39 66.29
CA ASN A 289 -27.24 36.81 66.52
C ASN A 289 -28.53 37.55 66.91
N ARG A 290 -29.67 37.25 66.27
CA ARG A 290 -30.97 37.80 66.67
C ARG A 290 -31.40 37.35 68.07
N GLY A 291 -31.08 36.11 68.45
CA GLY A 291 -31.28 35.59 69.81
C GLY A 291 -30.47 36.38 70.82
N LEU A 292 -29.16 36.48 70.60
CA LEU A 292 -28.24 37.25 71.47
C LEU A 292 -28.63 38.73 71.59
N GLU A 293 -29.13 39.35 70.52
CA GLU A 293 -29.64 40.73 70.58
C GLU A 293 -30.85 40.83 71.51
N ARG A 294 -31.77 39.86 71.50
CA ARG A 294 -32.91 39.82 72.44
C ARG A 294 -32.43 39.57 73.86
N ASP A 295 -31.56 38.59 74.07
CA ASP A 295 -31.01 38.26 75.39
C ASP A 295 -30.26 39.46 75.99
N LYS A 296 -29.51 40.19 75.16
CA LYS A 296 -28.86 41.44 75.56
C LYS A 296 -29.88 42.49 76.02
N ILE A 297 -30.96 42.69 75.26
CA ILE A 297 -32.03 43.63 75.64
C ILE A 297 -32.69 43.20 76.97
N GLU A 298 -32.92 41.91 77.18
CA GLU A 298 -33.48 41.39 78.43
C GLU A 298 -32.51 41.55 79.61
N ALA A 299 -31.23 41.27 79.41
CA ALA A 299 -30.19 41.47 80.41
C ALA A 299 -30.02 42.96 80.78
N ASP A 300 -30.06 43.87 79.79
CA ASP A 300 -30.00 45.33 80.03
C ASP A 300 -31.22 45.80 80.86
N LYS A 301 -32.42 45.25 80.61
CA LYS A 301 -33.61 45.51 81.44
C LYS A 301 -33.46 44.98 82.86
N ALA A 302 -32.98 43.74 83.01
CA ALA A 302 -32.77 43.13 84.32
C ALA A 302 -31.72 43.90 85.14
N LYS A 303 -30.63 44.34 84.48
CA LYS A 303 -29.60 45.21 85.09
C LYS A 303 -30.20 46.53 85.56
N ALA A 304 -31.00 47.20 84.72
CA ALA A 304 -31.66 48.45 85.11
C ALA A 304 -32.57 48.26 86.33
N LEU A 305 -33.32 47.16 86.41
CA LEU A 305 -34.14 46.82 87.59
C LEU A 305 -33.26 46.61 88.85
N ALA A 306 -32.20 45.81 88.76
CA ALA A 306 -31.29 45.57 89.87
C ALA A 306 -30.60 46.86 90.37
N GLU A 307 -30.20 47.76 89.47
CA GLU A 307 -29.64 49.07 89.83
C GLU A 307 -30.66 49.93 90.61
N THR A 308 -31.94 49.91 90.21
CA THR A 308 -32.99 50.63 90.95
C THR A 308 -33.24 50.05 92.35
N GLU A 309 -33.23 48.72 92.49
CA GLU A 309 -33.35 48.05 93.80
C GLU A 309 -32.15 48.31 94.71
N SER A 310 -30.93 48.24 94.15
CA SER A 310 -29.68 48.54 94.88
C SER A 310 -29.65 49.99 95.37
N ALA A 311 -30.07 50.95 94.53
CA ALA A 311 -30.17 52.35 94.92
C ALA A 311 -31.16 52.55 96.09
N ARG A 312 -32.29 51.84 96.06
CA ARG A 312 -33.28 51.86 97.16
C ARG A 312 -32.70 51.32 98.46
N LEU A 313 -32.01 50.17 98.41
CA LEU A 313 -31.39 49.55 99.60
C LEU A 313 -30.27 50.41 100.19
N SER A 314 -29.46 51.05 99.34
CA SER A 314 -28.40 51.98 99.77
C SER A 314 -28.98 53.18 100.55
N ALA A 315 -30.07 53.76 100.06
CA ALA A 315 -30.76 54.85 100.75
C ALA A 315 -31.34 54.43 102.12
N GLU A 316 -31.81 53.19 102.26
CA GLU A 316 -32.23 52.64 103.56
C GLU A 316 -31.05 52.46 104.53
N MET A 317 -29.90 51.97 104.04
CA MET A 317 -28.69 51.84 104.87
C MET A 317 -28.18 53.20 105.36
N GLU A 318 -28.15 54.22 104.51
CA GLU A 318 -27.70 55.57 104.88
C GLU A 318 -28.62 56.23 105.93
N ARG A 319 -29.89 55.83 105.99
CA ARG A 319 -30.80 56.26 107.04
C ARG A 319 -30.46 55.65 108.40
N ASN A 320 -30.02 54.39 108.42
CA ASN A 320 -29.68 53.66 109.65
C ASN A 320 -28.32 54.09 110.22
N SER A 321 -27.34 54.47 109.40
CA SER A 321 -26.01 54.91 109.86
C SER A 321 -26.06 56.19 110.71
N LYS A 322 -27.01 57.11 110.44
CA LYS A 322 -27.19 58.36 111.21
C LYS A 322 -27.55 58.16 112.69
N PHE A 323 -27.98 56.96 113.09
CA PHE A 323 -28.28 56.63 114.49
C PHE A 323 -27.02 56.40 115.33
N ALA A 324 -25.95 55.84 114.75
CA ALA A 324 -24.69 55.54 115.45
C ALA A 324 -23.89 56.83 115.79
N ASP A 325 -23.89 57.81 114.88
CA ASP A 325 -23.21 59.10 115.08
C ASP A 325 -23.84 59.94 116.21
N LEU A 326 -25.14 59.79 116.44
CA LEU A 326 -25.88 60.42 117.54
C LEU A 326 -25.48 59.88 118.93
N LEU A 327 -25.04 58.62 119.02
CA LEU A 327 -24.59 57.98 120.26
C LEU A 327 -23.15 58.36 120.61
N LEU A 328 -22.25 58.41 119.63
CA LEU A 328 -20.82 58.68 119.84
C LEU A 328 -20.52 60.15 120.19
N SER A 329 -21.38 61.09 119.80
CA SER A 329 -21.22 62.53 120.09
C SER A 329 -21.60 62.94 121.53
N ARG A 330 -22.13 62.01 122.34
CA ARG A 330 -22.65 62.26 123.70
C ARG A 330 -21.74 61.74 124.82
N ILE A 331 -20.65 61.04 124.50
CA ILE A 331 -19.71 60.47 125.47
C ILE A 331 -18.69 61.54 125.92
N ASP A 332 -18.59 61.75 127.23
CA ASP A 332 -17.62 62.67 127.85
C ASP A 332 -16.24 61.98 128.00
N TRP A 333 -15.51 61.92 126.88
CA TRP A 333 -14.22 61.23 126.76
C TRP A 333 -13.15 61.59 127.82
N PRO A 334 -13.01 62.85 128.27
CA PRO A 334 -12.11 63.21 129.37
C PRO A 334 -12.43 62.52 130.70
N LYS A 335 -13.72 62.27 130.99
CA LYS A 335 -14.18 61.61 132.23
C LYS A 335 -13.93 60.10 132.16
N ALA A 336 -14.13 59.50 130.98
CA ALA A 336 -13.75 58.11 130.69
C ALA A 336 -12.22 57.89 130.82
N GLY A 337 -11.40 58.83 130.35
CA GLY A 337 -9.95 58.77 130.50
C GLY A 337 -9.44 58.88 131.95
N ALA A 338 -10.18 59.56 132.83
CA ALA A 338 -9.84 59.66 134.25
C ALA A 338 -10.17 58.38 135.04
N ALA A 339 -11.26 57.69 134.69
CA ALA A 339 -11.64 56.39 135.25
C ALA A 339 -10.70 55.25 134.80
N MET A 340 -9.99 55.42 133.68
CA MET A 340 -8.96 54.51 133.18
C MET A 340 -7.63 54.53 133.96
N LYS A 341 -7.49 55.31 135.05
CA LYS A 341 -6.32 55.23 135.96
C LYS A 341 -6.37 53.95 136.81
N MET A 342 -5.87 52.89 136.19
CA MET A 342 -5.74 51.48 136.58
C MET A 342 -5.79 51.10 138.07
N ASN A 343 -6.79 50.27 138.40
CA ASN A 343 -6.88 49.49 139.63
C ASN A 343 -5.78 48.37 139.66
N PRO A 344 -4.97 48.24 140.72
CA PRO A 344 -3.81 47.33 140.79
C PRO A 344 -4.09 45.85 140.46
N THR A 345 -5.29 45.36 140.76
CA THR A 345 -5.69 43.96 140.55
C THR A 345 -5.85 43.62 139.06
N LEU A 346 -6.33 44.59 138.26
CA LEU A 346 -6.53 44.45 136.81
C LEU A 346 -5.20 44.52 136.04
N ARG A 347 -4.25 45.37 136.50
CA ARG A 347 -2.90 45.44 135.93
C ARG A 347 -2.16 44.11 136.04
N ARG A 348 -2.41 43.34 137.09
CA ARG A 348 -1.80 42.00 137.31
C ARG A 348 -2.35 40.94 136.35
N ASN A 349 -3.65 40.95 136.08
CA ASN A 349 -4.30 40.01 135.16
C ASN A 349 -4.01 40.33 133.68
N PHE A 350 -3.99 41.61 133.32
CA PHE A 350 -3.56 42.05 131.98
C PHE A 350 -2.10 41.70 131.70
N ASN A 351 -1.18 41.96 132.65
CA ASN A 351 0.23 41.56 132.52
C ASN A 351 0.43 40.03 132.51
N SER A 352 -0.48 39.25 133.10
CA SER A 352 -0.48 37.79 133.01
C SER A 352 -0.88 37.27 131.63
N LEU A 353 -1.76 37.97 130.92
CA LEU A 353 -2.19 37.65 129.56
C LEU A 353 -1.13 38.05 128.53
N VAL A 354 -0.52 39.22 128.69
CA VAL A 354 0.63 39.68 127.90
C VAL A 354 1.81 38.70 128.02
N ARG A 355 2.10 38.20 129.22
CA ARG A 355 3.14 37.18 129.45
C ARG A 355 2.86 35.84 128.76
N LYS A 356 1.60 35.45 128.57
CA LYS A 356 1.24 34.22 127.85
C LYS A 356 1.33 34.38 126.33
N LEU A 357 1.27 35.61 125.83
CA LEU A 357 1.28 35.93 124.40
C LEU A 357 2.71 36.14 123.84
N ASN A 358 3.78 35.87 124.60
CA ASN A 358 5.18 36.02 124.19
C ASN A 358 5.51 37.36 123.47
N TYR A 359 4.77 38.42 123.80
CA TYR A 359 5.16 39.76 123.42
C TYR A 359 6.27 40.19 124.37
N GLU A 360 7.50 40.35 123.87
CA GLU A 360 8.42 41.44 124.25
C GLU A 360 9.83 41.23 123.69
N GLU A 361 10.38 42.28 123.07
CA GLU A 361 11.79 42.64 123.32
C GLU A 361 11.92 43.86 124.26
N ASP A 362 10.89 44.69 124.46
CA ASP A 362 11.06 45.99 125.14
C ASP A 362 10.17 46.29 126.37
N ARG A 363 9.72 45.27 127.12
CA ARG A 363 9.19 45.33 128.51
C ARG A 363 8.39 46.58 128.93
N SER A 364 7.64 47.16 127.98
CA SER A 364 6.81 48.34 128.16
C SER A 364 5.69 48.32 127.11
N LEU A 365 4.47 48.08 127.56
CA LEU A 365 3.25 48.31 126.77
C LEU A 365 2.94 49.80 126.83
N THR A 366 3.36 50.57 125.82
CA THR A 366 2.71 51.85 125.53
C THR A 366 1.41 51.55 124.78
N ILE A 367 0.29 52.08 125.28
CA ILE A 367 -1.04 52.07 124.63
C ILE A 367 -1.02 52.93 123.33
N GLU A 368 0.16 53.31 122.86
CA GLU A 368 0.38 54.15 121.68
C GLU A 368 0.54 53.32 120.39
N GLY A 369 0.72 52.00 120.50
CA GLY A 369 0.33 51.07 119.43
C GLY A 369 -1.17 50.86 119.51
N THR A 370 -1.92 51.44 118.59
CA THR A 370 -3.39 51.54 118.66
C THR A 370 -4.05 50.20 118.99
N PHE A 371 -5.10 50.20 119.82
CA PHE A 371 -5.93 48.99 120.06
C PHE A 371 -6.31 48.31 118.73
N THR A 372 -6.48 49.10 117.67
CA THR A 372 -6.65 48.66 116.29
C THR A 372 -5.50 47.78 115.78
N GLU A 373 -4.24 48.16 115.95
CA GLU A 373 -3.08 47.34 115.55
C GLU A 373 -3.01 46.02 116.32
N PHE A 374 -3.29 46.05 117.62
CA PHE A 374 -3.37 44.84 118.43
C PHE A 374 -4.50 43.92 117.94
N TRP A 375 -5.69 44.49 117.70
CA TRP A 375 -6.86 43.77 117.22
C TRP A 375 -6.66 43.20 115.80
N GLU A 376 -6.06 43.97 114.90
CA GLU A 376 -5.69 43.52 113.56
C GLU A 376 -4.70 42.37 113.62
N LYS A 377 -3.70 42.42 114.51
CA LYS A 377 -2.73 41.34 114.65
C LYS A 377 -3.39 40.05 115.16
N LEU A 378 -4.40 40.14 116.04
CA LEU A 378 -5.20 38.98 116.44
C LEU A 378 -6.01 38.40 115.26
N ASN A 379 -6.58 39.25 114.40
CA ASN A 379 -7.35 38.82 113.22
C ASN A 379 -6.48 38.21 112.12
N LYS A 380 -5.26 38.70 111.89
CA LYS A 380 -4.39 38.21 110.81
C LYS A 380 -4.07 36.72 110.91
N SER A 381 -3.90 36.20 112.13
CA SER A 381 -3.69 34.76 112.35
C SER A 381 -4.87 33.90 111.91
N GLU A 382 -6.10 34.40 112.10
CA GLU A 382 -7.33 33.74 111.70
C GLU A 382 -7.48 33.74 110.17
N GLU A 383 -7.22 34.88 109.53
CA GLU A 383 -7.23 35.00 108.07
C GLU A 383 -6.20 34.07 107.41
N GLU A 384 -4.98 34.00 107.96
CA GLU A 384 -3.93 33.12 107.46
C GLU A 384 -4.31 31.64 107.62
N LEU A 385 -4.91 31.26 108.76
CA LEU A 385 -5.41 29.90 108.96
C LEU A 385 -6.48 29.53 107.93
N VAL A 386 -7.49 30.39 107.73
CA VAL A 386 -8.57 30.17 106.75
C VAL A 386 -7.99 30.04 105.35
N ARG A 387 -7.02 30.91 104.99
CA ARG A 387 -6.35 30.86 103.69
C ARG A 387 -5.59 29.55 103.49
N ARG A 388 -4.80 29.11 104.47
CA ARG A 388 -4.03 27.85 104.38
C ARG A 388 -4.93 26.64 104.26
N VAL A 389 -6.04 26.60 105.00
CA VAL A 389 -7.03 25.52 104.89
C VAL A 389 -7.73 25.54 103.53
N ALA A 390 -8.15 26.72 103.03
CA ALA A 390 -8.83 26.85 101.74
C ALA A 390 -7.93 26.51 100.54
N GLN A 391 -6.61 26.70 100.68
CA GLN A 391 -5.60 26.41 99.65
C GLN A 391 -4.81 25.12 99.93
N SER A 392 -5.24 24.30 100.89
CA SER A 392 -4.57 23.07 101.33
C SER A 392 -4.15 22.18 100.17
N ASN A 393 -5.07 21.84 99.26
CA ASN A 393 -4.79 21.02 98.07
C ASN A 393 -3.62 21.53 97.20
N ALA A 394 -3.40 22.85 97.11
CA ALA A 394 -2.33 23.43 96.31
C ALA A 394 -1.01 23.53 97.11
N LEU A 395 -1.10 23.90 98.39
CA LEU A 395 0.06 24.13 99.25
C LEU A 395 0.69 22.83 99.75
N GLU A 396 -0.12 21.79 100.00
CA GLU A 396 0.34 20.44 100.33
C GLU A 396 1.25 19.86 99.24
N VAL A 397 0.86 20.04 97.98
CA VAL A 397 1.59 19.53 96.82
C VAL A 397 2.85 20.36 96.53
N MET A 398 2.82 21.67 96.78
CA MET A 398 3.99 22.54 96.63
C MET A 398 5.08 22.27 97.68
N GLY A 399 4.69 21.94 98.91
CA GLY A 399 5.62 21.72 100.03
C GLY A 399 6.29 20.34 100.02
N GLY A 400 5.66 19.33 99.41
CA GLY A 400 6.20 17.99 99.26
C GLY A 400 6.27 17.14 100.55
N ASP A 401 5.88 17.71 101.70
CA ASP A 401 5.88 17.07 103.02
C ASP A 401 4.54 17.30 103.73
N LEU A 402 3.64 16.33 103.59
CA LEU A 402 2.24 16.41 104.06
C LEU A 402 2.14 16.49 105.60
N PRO A 403 2.85 15.65 106.39
CA PRO A 403 2.82 15.75 107.86
C PRO A 403 3.27 17.11 108.38
N ALA A 404 4.37 17.66 107.85
CA ALA A 404 4.90 18.95 108.30
C ALA A 404 3.94 20.12 108.02
N PHE A 405 3.23 20.09 106.88
CA PHE A 405 2.20 21.10 106.58
C PHE A 405 1.06 21.07 107.61
N TRP A 406 0.54 19.89 107.92
CA TRP A 406 -0.57 19.76 108.87
C TRP A 406 -0.16 20.03 110.32
N GLU A 407 1.10 19.77 110.70
CA GLU A 407 1.65 20.18 112.00
C GLU A 407 1.65 21.71 112.15
N GLN A 408 2.10 22.46 111.12
CA GLN A 408 2.04 23.93 111.11
C GLN A 408 0.61 24.47 111.15
N VAL A 409 -0.32 23.84 110.41
CA VAL A 409 -1.75 24.22 110.46
C VAL A 409 -2.31 23.98 111.87
N SER A 410 -1.91 22.88 112.53
CA SER A 410 -2.31 22.59 113.91
C SER A 410 -1.76 23.60 114.92
N GLU A 411 -0.50 24.04 114.79
CA GLU A 411 0.06 25.12 115.61
C GLU A 411 -0.71 26.43 115.42
N LEU A 412 -1.04 26.78 114.17
CA LEU A 412 -1.88 27.96 113.86
C LEU A 412 -3.28 27.87 114.48
N PHE A 413 -3.89 26.69 114.55
CA PHE A 413 -5.17 26.50 115.24
C PHE A 413 -5.06 26.84 116.74
N ILE A 414 -3.97 26.43 117.40
CA ILE A 414 -3.74 26.73 118.82
C ILE A 414 -3.57 28.24 119.01
N ASP A 415 -2.79 28.89 118.15
CA ASP A 415 -2.57 30.34 118.20
C ASP A 415 -3.89 31.12 117.98
N VAL A 416 -4.70 30.71 117.01
CA VAL A 416 -6.02 31.34 116.75
C VAL A 416 -6.96 31.14 117.93
N GLN A 417 -6.95 29.97 118.58
CA GLN A 417 -7.75 29.73 119.79
C GLN A 417 -7.34 30.69 120.91
N ILE A 418 -6.04 30.85 121.17
CA ILE A 418 -5.52 31.80 122.18
C ILE A 418 -5.92 33.24 121.82
N ASN A 419 -5.84 33.60 120.54
CA ASN A 419 -6.21 34.93 120.07
C ASN A 419 -7.72 35.21 120.20
N LEU A 420 -8.56 34.20 120.00
CA LEU A 420 -10.00 34.28 120.25
C LEU A 420 -10.32 34.45 121.73
N GLU A 421 -9.64 33.72 122.62
CA GLU A 421 -9.76 33.90 124.08
C GLU A 421 -9.34 35.31 124.51
N ALA A 422 -8.24 35.83 123.95
CA ALA A 422 -7.78 37.19 124.21
C ALA A 422 -8.79 38.25 123.74
N ARG A 423 -9.37 38.08 122.54
CA ARG A 423 -10.44 38.97 122.04
C ARG A 423 -11.70 38.91 122.90
N SER A 424 -12.12 37.71 123.31
CA SER A 424 -13.28 37.54 124.18
C SER A 424 -13.07 38.22 125.54
N PHE A 425 -11.86 38.11 126.10
CA PHE A 425 -11.51 38.81 127.34
C PHE A 425 -11.51 40.33 127.16
N LEU A 426 -10.92 40.85 126.07
CA LEU A 426 -10.94 42.28 125.76
C LEU A 426 -12.35 42.83 125.55
N LEU A 427 -13.24 42.07 124.90
CA LEU A 427 -14.64 42.45 124.76
C LEU A 427 -15.35 42.49 126.12
N GLY A 428 -15.08 41.51 126.99
CA GLY A 428 -15.57 41.54 128.38
C GLY A 428 -15.05 42.75 129.17
N PHE A 429 -13.78 43.09 128.99
CA PHE A 429 -13.17 44.28 129.61
C PHE A 429 -13.77 45.59 129.09
N LEU A 430 -13.94 45.72 127.78
CA LEU A 430 -14.59 46.88 127.17
C LEU A 430 -16.05 46.98 127.62
N GLN A 431 -16.76 45.85 127.70
CA GLN A 431 -18.12 45.78 128.21
C GLN A 431 -18.19 46.24 129.68
N GLU A 432 -17.31 45.75 130.56
CA GLU A 432 -17.26 46.18 131.96
C GLU A 432 -16.98 47.67 132.10
N ILE A 433 -16.03 48.21 131.32
CA ILE A 433 -15.76 49.65 131.29
C ILE A 433 -16.99 50.43 130.83
N PHE A 434 -17.62 49.99 129.73
CA PHE A 434 -18.78 50.66 129.14
C PHE A 434 -19.97 50.71 130.11
N PHE A 435 -20.23 49.61 130.84
CA PHE A 435 -21.32 49.57 131.83
C PHE A 435 -20.96 50.17 133.20
N GLN A 436 -19.68 50.35 133.53
CA GLN A 436 -19.25 51.10 134.72
C GLN A 436 -19.25 52.62 134.50
N THR A 437 -19.24 53.09 133.25
CA THR A 437 -19.16 54.52 132.91
C THR A 437 -20.48 55.15 132.48
N ILE A 438 -21.54 54.36 132.27
CA ILE A 438 -22.87 54.85 131.91
C ILE A 438 -23.80 54.72 133.11
N GLU A 439 -24.25 55.85 133.68
CA GLU A 439 -25.32 55.84 134.69
C GLU A 439 -26.69 55.77 133.99
N MET A 440 -27.67 55.07 134.57
CA MET A 440 -29.02 54.89 133.98
C MET A 440 -29.77 56.21 133.71
N GLY A 441 -29.33 57.32 134.30
CA GLY A 441 -29.82 58.68 133.99
C GLY A 441 -29.34 59.22 132.65
N ASP A 442 -28.18 58.79 132.15
CA ASP A 442 -27.58 59.22 130.89
C ASP A 442 -28.28 58.61 129.66
N LEU A 443 -29.17 57.63 129.88
CA LEU A 443 -30.02 57.01 128.87
C LEU A 443 -31.41 57.68 128.74
N GLN A 444 -31.69 58.74 129.52
CA GLN A 444 -32.95 59.48 129.41
C GLN A 444 -32.86 60.58 128.34
N MET A 445 -33.78 60.56 127.37
CA MET A 445 -33.81 61.56 126.30
C MET A 445 -34.02 62.99 126.85
N PRO A 446 -33.25 63.99 126.41
CA PRO A 446 -33.52 65.39 126.74
C PRO A 446 -34.81 65.85 126.06
N VAL A 447 -35.74 66.37 126.87
CA VAL A 447 -37.01 66.95 126.42
C VAL A 447 -36.75 68.32 125.79
N ILE A 448 -36.84 68.41 124.46
CA ILE A 448 -36.77 69.69 123.73
C ILE A 448 -38.21 70.21 123.48
N PRO A 449 -38.49 71.52 123.67
CA PRO A 449 -39.85 72.05 123.78
C PRO A 449 -40.64 72.02 122.46
N LYS A 450 -41.96 71.81 122.56
CA LYS A 450 -42.91 71.77 121.43
C LYS A 450 -42.87 73.06 120.59
N ASN A 451 -42.51 72.92 119.31
CA ASN A 451 -42.63 73.96 118.30
C ASN A 451 -44.06 74.53 118.24
N LYS A 452 -44.19 75.86 118.36
CA LYS A 452 -45.45 76.56 118.09
C LYS A 452 -45.79 76.44 116.61
N ARG A 453 -46.90 75.76 116.29
CA ARG A 453 -47.56 75.78 114.98
C ARG A 453 -47.78 77.24 114.52
N LYS A 454 -47.48 77.55 113.27
CA LYS A 454 -48.12 78.65 112.55
C LYS A 454 -48.82 78.09 111.31
N LYS A 455 -50.05 78.58 111.14
CA LYS A 455 -50.95 78.39 110.01
C LYS A 455 -50.36 78.95 108.72
#